data_AF-A0A6J2SRP2-F1
#
_entry.id   AF-A0A6J2SRP2-F1
#
_cell.length_a   1.000
_cell.length_b   1.000
_cell.length_c   1.000
_cell.angle_alpha   90.00
_cell.angle_beta   90.00
_cell.angle_gamma   90.00
#
_symmetry.space_group_name_H-M   'P 1'
#
loop_
_entity.id
_entity.type
_entity.pdbx_description
1 polymer ?
#
loop_
_entity_poly.entity_id
_entity_poly.type
_entity_poly.pdbx_seq_one_letter_code
_entity_poly.pdbx_strand_id
1 'polypeptide(L)'
;MRRQARPPFQDRNSVRDPEPDQQVEHPQPEVLKMFTLPTPLGERRDWHDYKAMEADKARIGMGEHGQPATIDPSERDLEQQEYRRNGFNGYLSDRISVNRSVPDVRKEACKSRKYLAKLPNVSVIFIFYNEHFQTLLRSVYSIVNRTPPELLKQIVLVDDGSEWETLKQQLDDYVALQWPDLVDVVQSRATWPDWSTSSGR
;
A
#
# COMPACT_ATOMS: atom_id res chain seq x y z
N MET A 1 44.10 -1.89 -32.43
CA MET A 1 43.59 -2.80 -33.49
C MET A 1 42.13 -2.48 -33.74
N ARG A 2 41.81 -1.92 -34.93
CA ARG A 2 40.46 -1.53 -35.32
C ARG A 2 39.63 -2.79 -35.54
N ARG A 3 38.48 -2.91 -34.88
CA ARG A 3 37.51 -3.97 -35.13
C ARG A 3 37.04 -3.85 -36.58
N GLN A 4 37.04 -4.97 -37.32
CA GLN A 4 36.60 -5.00 -38.72
C GLN A 4 35.15 -4.50 -38.85
N ALA A 5 34.85 -3.85 -39.98
CA ALA A 5 33.51 -3.37 -40.28
C ALA A 5 32.52 -4.54 -40.42
N ARG A 6 31.28 -4.36 -39.94
CA ARG A 6 30.21 -5.33 -40.19
C ARG A 6 29.96 -5.44 -41.70
N PRO A 7 29.69 -6.64 -42.23
CA PRO A 7 29.33 -6.82 -43.63
C PRO A 7 28.01 -6.09 -43.93
N PRO A 8 27.79 -5.69 -45.19
CA PRO A 8 26.64 -4.89 -45.58
C PRO A 8 25.34 -5.68 -45.37
N PHE A 9 24.28 -4.95 -45.05
CA PHE A 9 22.91 -5.42 -44.89
C PHE A 9 22.51 -6.27 -46.10
N GLN A 10 22.35 -7.59 -45.90
CA GLN A 10 21.85 -8.48 -46.95
C GLN A 10 20.35 -8.24 -47.14
N ASP A 11 20.00 -7.93 -48.38
CA ASP A 11 18.64 -7.66 -48.83
C ASP A 11 17.71 -8.85 -48.53
N ARG A 12 16.53 -8.56 -47.98
CA ARG A 12 15.65 -9.53 -47.34
C ARG A 12 14.78 -10.33 -48.31
N ASN A 13 14.91 -10.11 -49.62
CA ASN A 13 13.98 -10.64 -50.63
C ASN A 13 14.62 -11.54 -51.71
N SER A 14 15.69 -12.29 -51.40
CA SER A 14 16.03 -13.46 -52.24
C SER A 14 15.16 -14.65 -51.84
N VAL A 15 13.96 -14.70 -52.39
CA VAL A 15 13.12 -15.91 -52.38
C VAL A 15 13.75 -16.90 -53.36
N ARG A 16 14.35 -17.98 -52.83
CA ARG A 16 14.62 -19.19 -53.62
C ARG A 16 13.32 -20.00 -53.69
N ASP A 17 12.99 -20.50 -54.88
CA ASP A 17 11.85 -21.40 -55.08
C ASP A 17 11.95 -22.63 -54.17
N PRO A 18 10.82 -23.16 -53.66
CA PRO A 18 10.84 -24.29 -52.75
C PRO A 18 11.12 -25.61 -53.50
N GLU A 19 12.13 -26.34 -53.04
CA GLU A 19 12.33 -27.76 -53.36
C GLU A 19 11.21 -28.62 -52.73
N PRO A 20 10.82 -29.76 -53.33
CA PRO A 20 9.63 -30.49 -52.91
C PRO A 20 9.83 -31.29 -51.61
N ASP A 21 8.85 -31.14 -50.71
CA ASP A 21 8.47 -32.00 -49.58
C ASP A 21 9.56 -32.93 -49.00
N GLN A 22 10.36 -32.38 -48.09
CA GLN A 22 10.79 -33.13 -46.91
C GLN A 22 9.96 -32.66 -45.72
N GLN A 23 9.11 -33.53 -45.20
CA GLN A 23 8.40 -33.33 -43.94
C GLN A 23 9.42 -33.30 -42.80
N VAL A 24 10.00 -32.11 -42.55
CA VAL A 24 10.73 -31.84 -41.31
C VAL A 24 9.67 -31.53 -40.27
N GLU A 25 9.41 -32.49 -39.40
CA GLU A 25 8.56 -32.31 -38.24
C GLU A 25 9.21 -31.25 -37.34
N HIS A 26 8.76 -30.00 -37.45
CA HIS A 26 9.17 -28.95 -36.55
C HIS A 26 8.61 -29.29 -35.17
N PRO A 27 9.44 -29.54 -34.14
CA PRO A 27 8.93 -29.65 -32.79
C PRO A 27 8.18 -28.36 -32.49
N GLN A 28 6.92 -28.49 -32.05
CA GLN A 28 6.11 -27.35 -31.61
C GLN A 28 6.99 -26.52 -30.66
N PRO A 29 7.07 -25.19 -30.84
CA PRO A 29 7.79 -24.37 -29.87
C PRO A 29 7.17 -24.67 -28.52
N GLU A 30 7.96 -25.24 -27.59
CA GLU A 30 7.49 -25.49 -26.24
C GLU A 30 6.94 -24.16 -25.73
N VAL A 31 5.62 -24.10 -25.56
CA VAL A 31 4.96 -22.93 -25.02
C VAL A 31 5.59 -22.73 -23.66
N LEU A 32 6.43 -21.70 -23.54
CA LEU A 32 7.05 -21.32 -22.29
C LEU A 32 5.88 -21.12 -21.33
N LYS A 33 5.61 -22.13 -20.49
CA LYS A 33 4.54 -22.09 -19.51
C LYS A 33 4.97 -21.03 -18.52
N MET A 34 4.59 -19.80 -18.81
CA MET A 34 4.70 -18.71 -17.85
C MET A 34 3.99 -19.19 -16.60
N PHE A 35 4.65 -19.00 -15.46
CA PHE A 35 4.09 -19.32 -14.17
C PHE A 35 2.69 -18.67 -14.07
N THR A 36 1.65 -19.50 -14.07
CA THR A 36 0.28 -19.07 -13.84
C THR A 36 -0.08 -19.44 -12.41
N LEU A 37 -0.57 -18.46 -11.66
CA LEU A 37 -1.12 -18.74 -10.35
C LEU A 37 -2.29 -19.73 -10.50
N PRO A 38 -2.41 -20.72 -9.61
CA PRO A 38 -3.53 -21.65 -9.64
C PRO A 38 -4.85 -20.88 -9.52
N THR A 39 -5.86 -21.31 -10.28
CA THR A 39 -7.18 -20.69 -10.21
C THR A 39 -7.78 -20.94 -8.82
N PRO A 40 -8.12 -19.88 -8.05
CA PRO A 40 -8.71 -20.06 -6.74
C PRO A 40 -10.10 -20.71 -6.85
N LEU A 41 -10.22 -21.90 -6.27
CA LEU A 41 -11.45 -22.68 -6.16
C LEU A 41 -12.15 -22.37 -4.83
N GLY A 42 -13.48 -22.21 -4.84
CA GLY A 42 -14.28 -22.02 -3.63
C GLY A 42 -15.49 -21.11 -3.84
N GLU A 43 -16.34 -21.07 -2.81
CA GLU A 43 -17.49 -20.16 -2.76
C GLU A 43 -17.05 -18.72 -2.91
N ARG A 44 -17.82 -17.93 -3.68
CA ARG A 44 -17.54 -16.52 -3.94
C ARG A 44 -18.46 -15.65 -3.12
N ARG A 45 -17.89 -14.71 -2.37
CA ARG A 45 -18.59 -13.70 -1.58
C ARG A 45 -18.37 -12.31 -2.16
N ASP A 46 -19.41 -11.50 -2.06
CA ASP A 46 -19.31 -10.05 -2.24
C ASP A 46 -18.80 -9.42 -0.93
N TRP A 47 -17.65 -8.76 -1.01
CA TRP A 47 -16.98 -8.14 0.14
C TRP A 47 -17.23 -6.63 0.23
N HIS A 48 -18.07 -6.07 -0.64
CA HIS A 48 -18.45 -4.66 -0.55
C HIS A 48 -19.33 -4.41 0.68
N ASP A 49 -18.90 -3.52 1.57
CA ASP A 49 -19.75 -3.00 2.65
C ASP A 49 -20.57 -1.82 2.14
N TYR A 50 -21.73 -2.11 1.55
CA TYR A 50 -22.62 -1.08 1.01
C TYR A 50 -23.14 -0.11 2.07
N LYS A 51 -23.25 -0.54 3.33
CA LYS A 51 -23.69 0.32 4.43
C LYS A 51 -22.61 1.35 4.77
N ALA A 52 -21.36 0.91 4.89
CA ALA A 52 -20.22 1.80 5.10
C ALA A 52 -20.03 2.75 3.90
N MET A 53 -20.20 2.26 2.67
CA MET A 53 -20.12 3.10 1.47
C MET A 53 -21.18 4.20 1.44
N GLU A 54 -22.43 3.89 1.80
CA GLU A 54 -23.51 4.89 1.87
C GLU A 54 -23.27 5.88 3.01
N ALA A 55 -22.74 5.42 4.15
CA ALA A 55 -22.35 6.30 5.25
C ALA A 55 -21.23 7.26 4.84
N ASP A 56 -20.19 6.77 4.14
CA ASP A 56 -19.10 7.60 3.62
C ASP A 56 -19.60 8.62 2.60
N LYS A 57 -20.60 8.26 1.78
CA LYS A 57 -21.25 9.15 0.82
C LYS A 57 -22.01 10.29 1.50
N ALA A 58 -22.58 10.05 2.69
CA ALA A 58 -23.30 11.05 3.46
C ALA A 58 -22.39 12.00 4.26
N ARG A 59 -21.08 11.73 4.36
CA ARG A 59 -20.15 12.59 5.11
C ARG A 59 -20.02 13.97 4.47
N ILE A 60 -19.86 14.98 5.31
CA ILE A 60 -19.62 16.37 4.90
C ILE A 60 -18.51 16.96 5.76
N GLY A 61 -17.75 17.89 5.19
CA GLY A 61 -16.65 18.53 5.89
C GLY A 61 -15.44 18.76 5.01
N MET A 62 -14.41 19.36 5.60
CA MET A 62 -13.16 19.66 4.93
C MET A 62 -12.45 18.37 4.52
N GLY A 63 -12.12 18.25 3.22
CA GLY A 63 -11.37 17.10 2.67
C GLY A 63 -12.17 15.81 2.49
N GLU A 64 -13.47 15.79 2.83
CA GLU A 64 -14.37 14.67 2.55
C GLU A 64 -14.50 14.44 1.04
N HIS A 65 -14.75 13.19 0.65
CA HIS A 65 -14.83 12.74 -0.74
C HIS A 65 -13.58 13.06 -1.56
N GLY A 66 -12.43 13.27 -0.89
CA GLY A 66 -11.19 13.66 -1.54
C GLY A 66 -11.22 15.03 -2.19
N GLN A 67 -12.17 15.89 -1.83
CA GLN A 67 -12.24 17.25 -2.35
C GLN A 67 -11.01 18.06 -1.90
N PRO A 68 -10.49 18.96 -2.74
CA PRO A 68 -9.41 19.84 -2.35
C PRO A 68 -9.88 20.73 -1.18
N ALA A 69 -8.98 20.95 -0.23
CA ALA A 69 -9.20 21.82 0.90
C ALA A 69 -8.12 22.91 0.91
N THR A 70 -8.48 24.09 1.40
CA THR A 70 -7.61 25.24 1.50
C THR A 70 -7.69 25.82 2.90
N ILE A 71 -6.59 26.38 3.36
CA ILE A 71 -6.53 27.13 4.62
C ILE A 71 -6.83 28.60 4.37
N ASP A 72 -7.08 29.35 5.45
CA ASP A 72 -7.23 30.80 5.35
C ASP A 72 -5.88 31.45 4.97
N PRO A 73 -5.85 32.44 4.06
CA PRO A 73 -4.62 33.13 3.68
C PRO A 73 -3.85 33.76 4.84
N SER A 74 -4.52 34.12 5.93
CA SER A 74 -3.88 34.66 7.15
C SER A 74 -3.05 33.63 7.92
N GLU A 75 -3.28 32.33 7.70
CA GLU A 75 -2.60 31.23 8.38
C GLU A 75 -1.43 30.65 7.56
N ARG A 76 -1.07 31.30 6.44
CA ARG A 76 -0.06 30.80 5.49
C ARG A 76 1.32 30.59 6.10
N ASP A 77 1.66 31.34 7.14
CA ASP A 77 2.95 31.18 7.84
C ASP A 77 2.98 29.87 8.65
N LEU A 78 1.86 29.49 9.26
CA LEU A 78 1.73 28.22 9.99
C LEU A 78 1.77 27.02 9.03
N GLU A 79 1.12 27.14 7.87
CA GLU A 79 1.25 26.17 6.79
C GLU A 79 2.71 25.99 6.36
N GLN A 80 3.43 27.08 6.09
CA GLN A 80 4.81 26.98 5.65
C GLN A 80 5.71 26.35 6.71
N GLN A 81 5.46 26.63 7.98
CA GLN A 81 6.19 26.01 9.09
C GLN A 81 5.96 24.49 9.12
N GLU A 82 4.71 24.04 9.09
CA GLU A 82 4.38 22.61 9.07
C GLU A 82 4.84 21.93 7.77
N TYR A 83 4.83 22.64 6.65
CA TYR A 83 5.34 22.13 5.39
C TYR A 83 6.84 21.86 5.45
N ARG A 84 7.63 22.76 6.06
CA ARG A 84 9.07 22.56 6.24
C ARG A 84 9.38 21.37 7.16
N ARG A 85 8.53 21.12 8.16
CA ARG A 85 8.69 20.02 9.10
C ARG A 85 8.35 18.65 8.50
N ASN A 86 7.21 18.56 7.81
CA ASN A 86 6.65 17.28 7.37
C ASN A 86 6.89 16.97 5.89
N GLY A 87 7.30 17.95 5.08
CA GLY A 87 7.40 17.84 3.62
C GLY A 87 6.06 17.97 2.87
N PHE A 88 4.97 18.19 3.60
CA PHE A 88 3.62 18.45 3.09
C PHE A 88 2.84 19.33 4.07
N ASN A 89 1.66 19.80 3.68
CA ASN A 89 0.82 20.68 4.52
C ASN A 89 0.20 19.93 5.72
N GLY A 90 0.99 19.74 6.78
CA GLY A 90 0.56 19.16 8.06
C GLY A 90 -0.54 19.97 8.72
N TYR A 91 -0.45 21.29 8.65
CA TYR A 91 -1.45 22.21 9.20
C TYR A 91 -2.87 22.00 8.64
N LEU A 92 -2.98 21.74 7.34
CA LEU A 92 -4.23 21.37 6.70
C LEU A 92 -4.62 19.93 7.03
N SER A 93 -3.66 19.00 7.10
CA SER A 93 -3.91 17.61 7.50
C SER A 93 -4.59 17.56 8.88
N ASP A 94 -4.16 18.38 9.84
CA ASP A 94 -4.74 18.46 11.17
C ASP A 94 -6.23 18.84 11.19
N ARG A 95 -6.68 19.61 10.20
CA ARG A 95 -8.07 20.06 10.08
C ARG A 95 -8.95 19.07 9.33
N ILE A 96 -8.35 18.17 8.56
CA ILE A 96 -9.08 17.14 7.83
C ILE A 96 -9.32 15.97 8.77
N SER A 97 -10.57 15.48 8.83
CA SER A 97 -10.96 14.35 9.68
C SER A 97 -10.13 13.09 9.45
N VAL A 98 -9.56 12.50 10.51
CA VAL A 98 -8.86 11.19 10.45
C VAL A 98 -9.72 10.08 9.84
N ASN A 99 -11.04 10.24 9.89
CA ASN A 99 -12.04 9.34 9.34
C ASN A 99 -12.69 9.85 8.05
N ARG A 100 -12.02 10.71 7.27
CA ARG A 100 -12.59 11.25 6.03
C ARG A 100 -12.99 10.15 5.02
N SER A 101 -14.05 10.41 4.26
CA SER A 101 -14.39 9.64 3.07
C SER A 101 -13.42 9.96 1.91
N VAL A 102 -13.30 8.99 1.01
CA VAL A 102 -12.43 9.05 -0.17
C VAL A 102 -13.28 8.64 -1.37
N PRO A 103 -13.13 9.26 -2.55
CA PRO A 103 -13.99 8.95 -3.69
C PRO A 103 -13.69 7.56 -4.24
N ASP A 104 -14.72 6.84 -4.65
CA ASP A 104 -14.57 5.55 -5.32
C ASP A 104 -14.18 5.75 -6.80
N VAL A 105 -12.87 5.81 -7.04
CA VAL A 105 -12.27 5.94 -8.39
C VAL A 105 -12.02 4.59 -9.06
N ARG A 106 -12.52 3.48 -8.49
CA ARG A 106 -12.33 2.14 -9.06
C ARG A 106 -13.09 2.02 -10.38
N LYS A 107 -12.55 1.23 -11.31
CA LYS A 107 -13.24 0.86 -12.55
C LYS A 107 -14.57 0.17 -12.23
N GLU A 108 -15.61 0.37 -13.06
CA GLU A 108 -16.94 -0.22 -12.85
C GLU A 108 -16.90 -1.74 -12.68
N ALA A 109 -16.03 -2.43 -13.44
CA ALA A 109 -15.84 -3.87 -13.32
C ALA A 109 -15.36 -4.32 -11.93
N CYS A 110 -14.77 -3.44 -11.11
CA CYS A 110 -14.38 -3.78 -9.74
C CYS A 110 -15.56 -3.78 -8.76
N LYS A 111 -16.61 -3.00 -9.04
CA LYS A 111 -17.77 -2.83 -8.14
C LYS A 111 -18.68 -4.06 -8.11
N SER A 112 -18.56 -4.95 -9.08
CA SER A 112 -19.27 -6.23 -9.17
C SER A 112 -18.37 -7.46 -8.94
N ARG A 113 -17.08 -7.26 -8.63
CA ARG A 113 -16.15 -8.38 -8.37
C ARG A 113 -16.46 -9.09 -7.07
N LYS A 114 -16.48 -10.41 -7.13
CA LYS A 114 -16.58 -11.31 -5.97
C LYS A 114 -15.28 -12.08 -5.77
N TYR A 115 -14.88 -12.21 -4.51
CA TYR A 115 -13.67 -12.93 -4.10
C TYR A 115 -14.04 -14.21 -3.36
N LEU A 116 -13.07 -15.04 -2.99
CA LEU A 116 -13.35 -16.21 -2.18
C LEU A 116 -14.01 -15.80 -0.85
N ALA A 117 -14.99 -16.57 -0.40
CA ALA A 117 -15.64 -16.37 0.88
C ALA A 117 -14.70 -16.67 2.06
N LYS A 118 -13.74 -17.56 1.85
CA LYS A 118 -12.68 -17.89 2.81
C LYS A 118 -11.36 -17.31 2.32
N LEU A 119 -10.87 -16.29 3.02
CA LEU A 119 -9.58 -15.68 2.79
C LEU A 119 -8.72 -15.86 4.05
N PRO A 120 -7.39 -15.96 3.92
CA PRO A 120 -6.52 -15.91 5.09
C PRO A 120 -6.63 -14.56 5.78
N ASN A 121 -6.44 -14.56 7.10
CA ASN A 121 -6.27 -13.31 7.82
C ASN A 121 -4.93 -12.66 7.46
N VAL A 122 -4.84 -11.35 7.69
CA VAL A 122 -3.66 -10.54 7.39
C VAL A 122 -3.26 -9.73 8.61
N SER A 123 -1.95 -9.57 8.78
CA SER A 123 -1.36 -8.60 9.70
C SER A 123 -0.79 -7.46 8.88
N VAL A 124 -1.12 -6.23 9.25
CA VAL A 124 -0.63 -5.03 8.55
C VAL A 124 0.54 -4.47 9.35
N ILE A 125 1.72 -4.43 8.75
CA ILE A 125 2.91 -3.83 9.36
C ILE A 125 3.09 -2.45 8.74
N PHE A 126 3.13 -1.42 9.58
CA PHE A 126 3.29 -0.03 9.17
C PHE A 126 4.54 0.53 9.84
N ILE A 127 5.59 0.76 9.06
CA ILE A 127 6.85 1.32 9.57
C ILE A 127 6.79 2.84 9.40
N PHE A 128 7.18 3.59 10.43
CA PHE A 128 7.17 5.05 10.40
C PHE A 128 8.41 5.64 11.08
N TYR A 129 8.83 6.83 10.62
CA TYR A 129 9.90 7.62 11.22
C TYR A 129 9.55 9.11 11.11
N ASN A 130 9.44 9.80 12.25
CA ASN A 130 9.03 11.22 12.30
C ASN A 130 7.80 11.52 11.43
N GLU A 131 6.83 10.59 11.44
CA GLU A 131 5.59 10.73 10.67
C GLU A 131 4.65 11.73 11.36
N HIS A 132 3.91 12.50 10.57
CA HIS A 132 2.93 13.42 11.11
C HIS A 132 1.79 12.67 11.82
N PHE A 133 1.49 13.06 13.06
CA PHE A 133 0.58 12.32 13.94
C PHE A 133 -0.80 12.05 13.32
N GLN A 134 -1.46 13.08 12.77
CA GLN A 134 -2.78 12.90 12.15
C GLN A 134 -2.72 12.10 10.84
N THR A 135 -1.59 12.11 10.14
CA THR A 135 -1.41 11.33 8.91
C THR A 135 -1.24 9.85 9.24
N LEU A 136 -0.46 9.53 10.28
CA LEU A 136 -0.33 8.18 10.83
C LEU A 136 -1.70 7.65 11.27
N LEU A 137 -2.43 8.40 12.10
CA LEU A 137 -3.75 7.99 12.56
C LEU A 137 -4.75 7.79 11.43
N ARG A 138 -4.77 8.67 10.43
CA ARG A 138 -5.64 8.53 9.25
C ARG A 138 -5.36 7.24 8.47
N SER A 139 -4.10 6.80 8.45
CA SER A 139 -3.72 5.52 7.84
C SER A 139 -4.28 4.34 8.64
N VAL A 140 -4.13 4.35 9.96
CA VAL A 140 -4.69 3.32 10.86
C VAL A 140 -6.21 3.26 10.76
N TYR A 141 -6.90 4.40 10.89
CA TYR A 141 -8.35 4.48 10.75
C TYR A 141 -8.83 3.98 9.37
N SER A 142 -8.10 4.27 8.30
CA SER A 142 -8.44 3.76 6.97
C SER A 142 -8.36 2.23 6.92
N ILE A 143 -7.34 1.62 7.54
CA ILE A 143 -7.21 0.16 7.61
C ILE A 143 -8.35 -0.44 8.42
N VAL A 144 -8.58 0.07 9.63
CA VAL A 144 -9.60 -0.45 10.56
C VAL A 144 -11.00 -0.35 9.95
N ASN A 145 -11.36 0.79 9.37
CA ASN A 145 -12.72 1.04 8.90
C ASN A 145 -13.02 0.41 7.53
N ARG A 146 -12.00 0.09 6.73
CA ARG A 146 -12.17 -0.38 5.34
C ARG A 146 -11.67 -1.81 5.10
N THR A 147 -11.27 -2.50 6.16
CA THR A 147 -10.94 -3.93 6.13
C THR A 147 -12.03 -4.72 6.87
N PRO A 148 -12.58 -5.79 6.29
CA PRO A 148 -13.49 -6.66 7.01
C PRO A 148 -12.84 -7.18 8.31
N PRO A 149 -13.47 -7.04 9.49
CA PRO A 149 -12.83 -7.37 10.77
C PRO A 149 -12.34 -8.82 10.85
N GLU A 150 -13.05 -9.75 10.21
CA GLU A 150 -12.68 -11.17 10.13
C GLU A 150 -11.39 -11.45 9.36
N LEU A 151 -10.93 -10.50 8.53
CA LEU A 151 -9.69 -10.62 7.78
C LEU A 151 -8.52 -9.88 8.43
N LEU A 152 -8.78 -8.88 9.28
CA LEU A 152 -7.73 -8.10 9.93
C LEU A 152 -7.36 -8.73 11.27
N LYS A 153 -6.19 -9.39 11.31
CA LYS A 153 -5.67 -10.01 12.53
C LYS A 153 -5.15 -8.96 13.52
N GLN A 154 -4.30 -8.06 13.04
CA GLN A 154 -3.65 -7.02 13.85
C GLN A 154 -3.00 -5.96 12.94
N ILE A 155 -2.71 -4.80 13.51
CA ILE A 155 -1.87 -3.75 12.93
C ILE A 155 -0.66 -3.59 13.84
N VAL A 156 0.54 -3.63 13.28
CA VAL A 156 1.80 -3.41 14.01
C VAL A 156 2.43 -2.13 13.50
N LEU A 157 2.42 -1.09 14.32
CA LEU A 157 3.10 0.16 14.07
C LEU A 157 4.55 0.04 14.53
N VAL A 158 5.49 0.11 13.60
CA VAL A 158 6.92 -0.02 13.89
C VAL A 158 7.55 1.36 13.82
N ASP A 159 7.93 1.89 14.99
CA ASP A 159 8.65 3.15 15.11
C ASP A 159 10.14 2.91 14.79
N ASP A 160 10.62 3.44 13.67
CA ASP A 160 12.02 3.35 13.24
C ASP A 160 12.89 4.45 13.84
N GLY A 161 12.80 4.64 15.16
CA GLY A 161 13.65 5.59 15.89
C GLY A 161 13.21 7.05 15.78
N SER A 162 11.91 7.33 15.68
CA SER A 162 11.38 8.70 15.64
C SER A 162 11.87 9.54 16.82
N GLU A 163 12.07 10.83 16.59
CA GLU A 163 12.51 11.81 17.59
C GLU A 163 11.32 12.62 18.17
N TRP A 164 10.17 12.62 17.48
CA TRP A 164 9.03 13.45 17.89
C TRP A 164 8.29 12.85 19.08
N GLU A 165 8.13 13.65 20.13
CA GLU A 165 7.49 13.25 21.39
C GLU A 165 6.05 12.75 21.21
N THR A 166 5.31 13.32 20.25
CA THR A 166 3.93 12.92 19.94
C THR A 166 3.81 11.48 19.44
N LEU A 167 4.91 10.89 18.97
CA LEU A 167 4.97 9.51 18.48
C LEU A 167 5.42 8.51 19.56
N LYS A 168 5.62 8.97 20.80
CA LYS A 168 6.01 8.16 21.96
C LYS A 168 4.77 7.85 22.79
N GLN A 169 4.77 8.25 24.06
CA GLN A 169 3.70 7.92 25.01
C GLN A 169 2.32 8.35 24.51
N GLN A 170 2.21 9.50 23.84
CA GLN A 170 0.94 9.99 23.31
C GLN A 170 0.34 9.03 22.26
N LEU A 171 1.17 8.45 21.39
CA LEU A 171 0.72 7.47 20.40
C LEU A 171 0.31 6.17 21.11
N ASP A 172 1.14 5.68 22.03
CA ASP A 172 0.89 4.46 22.80
C ASP A 172 -0.45 4.54 23.56
N ASP A 173 -0.69 5.66 24.25
CA ASP A 173 -1.94 5.90 24.99
C ASP A 173 -3.15 5.96 24.06
N TYR A 174 -2.99 6.63 22.91
CA TYR A 174 -4.07 6.76 21.94
C TYR A 174 -4.48 5.40 21.35
N VAL A 175 -3.51 4.59 20.90
CA VAL A 175 -3.82 3.28 20.30
C VAL A 175 -4.37 2.31 21.34
N ALA A 176 -3.84 2.31 22.56
CA ALA A 176 -4.33 1.46 23.65
C ALA A 176 -5.78 1.81 24.04
N LEU A 177 -6.14 3.10 23.98
CA LEU A 177 -7.50 3.55 24.26
C LEU A 177 -8.47 3.21 23.12
N GLN A 178 -8.06 3.40 21.86
CA GLN A 178 -8.94 3.22 20.71
C GLN A 178 -9.06 1.76 20.26
N TRP A 179 -7.97 0.99 20.33
CA TRP A 179 -7.83 -0.34 19.72
C TRP A 179 -6.97 -1.30 20.56
N PRO A 180 -7.36 -1.57 21.83
CA PRO A 180 -6.52 -2.29 22.79
C PRO A 180 -6.04 -3.67 22.33
N ASP A 181 -6.85 -4.39 21.54
CA ASP A 181 -6.55 -5.76 21.09
C ASP A 181 -6.23 -5.86 19.59
N LEU A 182 -6.06 -4.73 18.89
CA LEU A 182 -5.92 -4.70 17.43
C LEU A 182 -4.66 -3.97 16.95
N VAL A 183 -4.19 -2.95 17.66
CA VAL A 183 -3.06 -2.12 17.24
C VAL A 183 -1.95 -2.18 18.28
N ASP A 184 -0.80 -2.69 17.88
CA ASP A 184 0.42 -2.73 18.69
C ASP A 184 1.45 -1.71 18.17
N VAL A 185 2.15 -1.03 19.08
CA VAL A 185 3.31 -0.19 18.74
C VAL A 185 4.60 -0.90 19.17
N VAL A 186 5.55 -1.00 18.25
CA VAL A 186 6.87 -1.61 18.46
C VAL A 186 7.93 -0.58 18.15
N GLN A 187 8.77 -0.27 19.13
CA GLN A 187 9.89 0.66 18.95
C GLN A 187 11.16 -0.09 18.53
N SER A 188 11.83 0.35 17.47
CA SER A 188 13.17 -0.14 17.13
C SER A 188 14.13 0.31 18.23
N ARG A 189 14.61 -0.63 19.05
CA ARG A 189 15.65 -0.32 20.03
C ARG A 189 16.97 -0.08 19.29
N ALA A 190 17.59 1.08 19.53
CA ALA A 190 18.97 1.37 19.13
C ALA A 190 20.03 0.50 19.87
N THR A 191 19.61 -0.32 20.83
CA THR A 191 20.50 -1.25 21.53
C THR A 191 20.35 -2.65 20.95
N TRP A 192 21.31 -3.03 20.11
CA TRP A 192 21.61 -4.43 19.86
C TRP A 192 21.77 -5.14 21.22
N PRO A 193 21.25 -6.36 21.40
CA PRO A 193 21.64 -7.17 22.54
C PRO A 193 23.16 -7.28 22.53
N ASP A 194 23.80 -6.87 23.62
CA ASP A 194 25.24 -7.06 23.78
C ASP A 194 25.52 -8.57 23.89
N TRP A 195 25.86 -9.17 22.76
CA TRP A 195 26.21 -10.59 22.65
C TRP A 195 27.54 -10.92 23.35
N SER A 196 28.24 -9.92 23.90
CA SER A 196 29.47 -10.16 24.68
C SER A 196 29.24 -10.77 26.07
N THR A 197 27.98 -10.85 26.54
CA THR A 197 27.67 -11.41 27.88
C THR A 197 27.01 -12.79 27.87
N SER A 198 26.75 -13.40 26.71
CA SER A 198 26.16 -14.76 26.63
C SER A 198 27.18 -15.89 26.46
N SER A 199 28.48 -15.63 26.58
CA SER A 199 29.52 -16.65 26.72
C SER A 199 29.95 -16.85 28.17
N GLY A 200 29.07 -17.40 29.02
CA GLY A 200 29.53 -17.89 30.32
C GLY A 200 28.49 -18.18 31.38
N ARG A 201 27.81 -19.33 31.28
CA ARG A 201 27.90 -20.42 32.27
C ARG A 201 27.02 -21.61 31.89
#